data_AF-A0A8S3SEW7-F1
#
_entry.id   AF-A0A8S3SEW7-F1
#
_cell.length_a   1.000
_cell.length_b   1.000
_cell.length_c   1.000
_cell.angle_alpha   90.00
_cell.angle_beta   90.00
_cell.angle_gamma   90.00
#
_symmetry.space_group_name_H-M   'P 1'
#
loop_
_entity.id
_entity.type
_entity.pdbx_description
1 polymer ?
#
loop_
_entity_poly.entity_id
_entity_poly.type
_entity_poly.pdbx_seq_one_letter_code
_entity_poly.pdbx_strand_id
1 'polypeptide(L)'
;MGDNDNIDLQLITPIDEHQKPNQPKNFNFPKRPFGKKSIEYRSFKPVWFEKFQWIHYNENEDKAYCHPCQIASRRRLIKSSKASQAFISTGFSNWNDAHRCFGKHEQSECHLEALQKLNVDKSSTDIGLAMVKQIGDVRENNRSCLMTILSNLQFLSRQGLPFRGSSDDSDSILSN
;
A
#
# COMPACT_ATOMS: atom_id res chain seq x y z
N MET A 1 -44.23 -28.15 -1.15
CA MET A 1 -44.46 -26.77 -1.65
C MET A 1 -43.85 -25.81 -0.65
N GLY A 2 -42.72 -25.13 -0.87
CA GLY A 2 -41.64 -25.25 -1.85
C GLY A 2 -40.34 -25.06 -1.05
N ASP A 3 -39.30 -25.87 -1.29
CA ASP A 3 -38.27 -25.61 -2.29
C ASP A 3 -37.51 -24.30 -2.03
N ASN A 4 -36.36 -24.48 -1.37
CA ASN A 4 -35.05 -23.94 -1.74
C ASN A 4 -35.02 -22.59 -2.45
N ASP A 5 -34.64 -21.55 -1.70
CA ASP A 5 -33.70 -20.55 -2.21
C ASP A 5 -32.44 -20.62 -1.35
N ASN A 6 -31.68 -21.68 -1.65
CA ASN A 6 -30.24 -21.74 -1.46
C ASN A 6 -29.64 -20.54 -2.20
N ILE A 7 -29.48 -19.41 -1.51
CA ILE A 7 -28.69 -18.30 -2.03
C ILE A 7 -27.26 -18.80 -2.04
N ASP A 8 -26.88 -19.28 -3.21
CA ASP A 8 -25.60 -19.83 -3.57
C ASP A 8 -24.47 -18.93 -3.07
N LEU A 9 -23.84 -19.36 -1.98
CA LEU A 9 -22.70 -18.70 -1.36
C LEU A 9 -21.40 -18.96 -2.14
N GLN A 10 -21.45 -19.35 -3.42
CA GLN A 10 -20.31 -19.72 -4.25
C GLN A 10 -19.87 -18.68 -5.31
N LEU A 11 -19.98 -17.39 -5.02
CA LEU A 11 -19.22 -16.37 -5.78
C LEU A 11 -18.45 -15.38 -4.89
N ILE A 12 -18.17 -15.78 -3.65
CA ILE A 12 -17.09 -15.15 -2.88
C ILE A 12 -15.80 -15.80 -3.36
N THR A 13 -15.30 -15.35 -4.51
CA THR A 13 -13.89 -15.56 -4.81
C THR A 13 -13.09 -14.97 -3.64
N PRO A 14 -12.10 -15.69 -3.08
CA PRO A 14 -11.21 -15.13 -2.07
C PRO A 14 -10.44 -14.03 -2.78
N ILE A 15 -10.89 -12.78 -2.63
CA ILE A 15 -10.20 -11.64 -3.21
C ILE A 15 -9.04 -11.35 -2.27
N ASP A 16 -7.96 -12.06 -2.57
CA ASP A 16 -6.59 -11.88 -2.13
C ASP A 16 -6.36 -10.45 -1.66
N GLU A 17 -6.33 -10.27 -0.35
CA GLU A 17 -6.31 -8.98 0.33
C GLU A 17 -4.99 -8.20 0.09
N HIS A 18 -4.13 -8.74 -0.78
CA HIS A 18 -2.86 -8.17 -1.23
C HIS A 18 -2.68 -8.13 -2.76
N GLN A 19 -3.68 -8.49 -3.57
CA GLN A 19 -3.55 -8.38 -5.01
C GLN A 19 -3.49 -6.90 -5.41
N LYS A 20 -2.40 -6.54 -6.09
CA LYS A 20 -2.26 -5.25 -6.76
C LYS A 20 -3.45 -5.04 -7.71
N PRO A 21 -3.84 -3.79 -8.01
CA PRO A 21 -4.86 -3.52 -9.02
C PRO A 21 -4.56 -4.30 -10.32
N ASN A 22 -5.58 -4.96 -10.89
CA ASN A 22 -5.41 -5.71 -12.14
C ASN A 22 -5.27 -4.70 -13.29
N GLN A 23 -4.06 -4.63 -13.85
CA GLN A 23 -3.68 -3.69 -14.90
C GLN A 23 -2.98 -4.43 -16.04
N PRO A 24 -3.73 -5.21 -16.84
CA PRO A 24 -3.14 -6.00 -17.89
C PRO A 24 -2.59 -5.09 -19.00
N LYS A 25 -1.28 -5.20 -19.25
CA LYS A 25 -0.60 -4.38 -20.29
C LYS A 25 -0.76 -4.96 -21.70
N ASN A 26 -0.89 -6.28 -21.80
CA ASN A 26 -0.96 -6.99 -23.07
C ASN A 26 -2.31 -7.71 -23.22
N PHE A 27 -3.39 -6.96 -23.02
CA PHE A 27 -4.77 -7.45 -23.16
C PHE A 27 -5.48 -6.69 -24.27
N ASN A 28 -6.26 -7.42 -25.06
CA ASN A 28 -7.04 -6.81 -26.13
C ASN A 28 -8.39 -6.34 -25.58
N PHE A 29 -8.45 -5.06 -25.20
CA PHE A 29 -9.65 -4.48 -24.62
C PHE A 29 -10.82 -4.51 -25.61
N PRO A 30 -11.96 -5.10 -25.23
CA PRO A 30 -13.10 -5.21 -26.11
C PRO A 30 -13.63 -3.82 -26.48
N LYS A 31 -14.09 -3.72 -27.72
CA LYS A 31 -14.66 -2.48 -28.27
C LYS A 31 -16.17 -2.53 -28.12
N ARG A 32 -16.75 -1.52 -27.48
CA ARG A 32 -18.19 -1.35 -27.37
C ARG A 32 -18.71 -0.31 -28.35
N PRO A 33 -19.88 -0.54 -28.98
CA PRO A 33 -20.55 0.48 -29.76
C PRO A 33 -21.02 1.61 -28.85
N PHE A 34 -20.79 2.84 -29.27
CA PHE A 34 -21.15 4.05 -28.56
C PHE A 34 -21.77 5.06 -29.51
N GLY A 35 -22.81 5.75 -29.08
CA GLY A 35 -23.56 6.70 -29.90
C GLY A 35 -24.81 6.11 -30.56
N LYS A 36 -25.84 6.94 -30.75
CA LYS A 36 -27.14 6.54 -31.32
C LYS A 36 -27.29 6.85 -32.81
N LYS A 37 -26.63 7.91 -33.29
CA LYS A 37 -26.73 8.39 -34.69
C LYS A 37 -25.52 7.98 -35.52
N SER A 38 -24.33 8.05 -34.94
CA SER A 38 -23.07 7.51 -35.48
C SER A 38 -22.50 6.55 -34.46
N ILE A 39 -22.47 5.26 -34.79
CA ILE A 39 -21.93 4.22 -33.90
C ILE A 39 -20.40 4.27 -34.01
N GLU A 40 -19.76 4.74 -32.95
CA GLU A 40 -18.32 4.70 -32.78
C GLU A 40 -17.94 3.58 -31.82
N TYR A 41 -16.86 2.87 -32.13
CA TYR A 41 -16.36 1.82 -31.26
C TYR A 41 -15.33 2.36 -30.29
N ARG A 42 -15.59 2.24 -28.99
CA ARG A 42 -14.70 2.71 -27.93
C ARG A 42 -14.32 1.53 -27.02
N SER A 43 -13.05 1.48 -26.62
CA SER A 43 -12.52 0.49 -25.69
C SER A 43 -11.80 1.18 -24.54
N PHE A 44 -11.55 0.44 -23.47
CA PHE A 44 -10.62 0.86 -22.44
C PHE A 44 -9.24 1.13 -23.04
N LYS A 45 -8.54 2.17 -22.54
CA LYS A 45 -7.21 2.55 -23.01
C LYS A 45 -6.16 2.23 -21.94
N PRO A 46 -5.15 1.38 -22.22
CA PRO A 46 -4.11 1.03 -21.25
C PRO A 46 -3.32 2.24 -20.72
N VAL A 47 -3.24 3.34 -21.48
CA VAL A 47 -2.64 4.61 -21.04
C VAL A 47 -3.27 5.14 -19.74
N TRP A 48 -4.53 4.78 -19.45
CA TRP A 48 -5.17 5.18 -18.20
C TRP A 48 -4.56 4.51 -16.97
N PHE A 49 -3.94 3.32 -17.09
CA PHE A 49 -3.24 2.69 -15.97
C PHE A 49 -2.00 3.49 -15.54
N GLU A 50 -1.29 4.10 -16.49
CA GLU A 50 -0.11 4.92 -16.20
C GLU A 50 -0.48 6.17 -15.41
N LYS A 51 -1.62 6.77 -15.77
CA LYS A 51 -2.12 7.99 -15.11
C LYS A 51 -2.82 7.70 -13.79
N PHE A 52 -3.59 6.62 -13.70
CA PHE A 52 -4.45 6.31 -12.58
C PHE A 52 -4.11 4.93 -12.03
N GLN A 53 -3.11 4.88 -11.15
CA GLN A 53 -2.58 3.64 -10.59
C GLN A 53 -3.60 2.86 -9.75
N TRP A 54 -4.68 3.50 -9.30
CA TRP A 54 -5.74 2.87 -8.51
C TRP A 54 -6.75 2.07 -9.35
N ILE A 55 -6.74 2.20 -10.68
CA ILE A 55 -7.70 1.51 -11.55
C ILE A 55 -7.45 0.00 -11.51
N HIS A 56 -8.51 -0.74 -11.22
CA HIS A 56 -8.57 -2.20 -11.35
C HIS A 56 -9.53 -2.55 -12.49
N TYR A 57 -9.04 -3.22 -13.52
CA TYR A 57 -9.86 -3.62 -14.66
C TYR A 57 -10.32 -5.08 -14.53
N ASN A 58 -11.62 -5.32 -14.70
CA ASN A 58 -12.19 -6.66 -14.75
C ASN A 58 -12.39 -7.06 -16.21
N GLU A 59 -11.61 -8.04 -16.66
CA GLU A 59 -11.60 -8.55 -18.05
C GLU A 59 -12.90 -9.23 -18.44
N ASN A 60 -13.57 -9.90 -17.49
CA ASN A 60 -14.80 -10.65 -17.75
C ASN A 60 -15.99 -9.71 -18.01
N GLU A 61 -16.07 -8.62 -17.25
CA GLU A 61 -17.18 -7.67 -17.36
C GLU A 61 -16.89 -6.48 -18.29
N ASP A 62 -15.62 -6.28 -18.67
CA ASP A 62 -15.10 -5.08 -19.32
C ASP A 62 -15.55 -3.81 -18.59
N LYS A 63 -15.12 -3.71 -17.32
CA LYS A 63 -15.40 -2.59 -16.43
C LYS A 63 -14.17 -2.21 -15.60
N ALA A 64 -14.08 -0.93 -15.27
CA ALA A 64 -13.06 -0.37 -14.42
C ALA A 64 -13.62 -0.11 -13.02
N TYR A 65 -12.85 -0.49 -12.00
CA TYR A 65 -13.14 -0.29 -10.59
C TYR A 65 -12.02 0.51 -9.95
N CYS A 66 -12.31 1.09 -8.79
CA CYS A 66 -11.30 1.69 -7.95
C CYS A 66 -10.88 0.73 -6.86
N HIS A 67 -9.67 0.18 -6.99
CA HIS A 67 -9.13 -0.82 -6.07
C HIS A 67 -9.17 -0.40 -4.59
N PRO A 68 -8.62 0.77 -4.19
CA PRO A 68 -8.65 1.19 -2.78
C PRO A 68 -10.09 1.43 -2.29
N CYS A 69 -10.96 2.04 -3.10
CA CYS A 69 -12.35 2.26 -2.72
C CYS A 69 -13.11 0.94 -2.53
N GLN A 70 -12.83 -0.07 -3.36
CA GLN A 70 -13.46 -1.38 -3.27
C GLN A 70 -13.03 -2.13 -2.00
N ILE A 71 -11.73 -2.09 -1.65
CA ILE A 71 -11.23 -2.66 -0.39
C ILE A 71 -11.85 -1.91 0.81
N ALA A 72 -11.79 -0.58 0.81
CA ALA A 72 -12.31 0.23 1.90
C ALA A 72 -13.82 0.03 2.11
N SER A 73 -14.59 -0.12 1.02
CA SER A 73 -16.02 -0.41 1.09
C SER A 73 -16.30 -1.81 1.65
N ARG A 74 -15.56 -2.84 1.23
CA ARG A 74 -15.68 -4.21 1.78
C ARG A 74 -15.36 -4.27 3.26
N ARG A 75 -14.33 -3.54 3.70
CA ARG A 75 -13.97 -3.39 5.12
C ARG A 75 -14.90 -2.44 5.89
N ARG A 76 -15.94 -1.91 5.25
CA ARG A 76 -16.92 -0.97 5.83
C ARG A 76 -16.27 0.29 6.41
N LEU A 77 -15.12 0.69 5.86
CA LEU A 77 -14.35 1.85 6.30
C LEU A 77 -14.97 3.15 5.78
N ILE A 78 -15.61 3.14 4.62
CA ILE A 78 -16.16 4.33 3.96
C ILE A 78 -17.66 4.21 3.71
N LYS A 79 -18.36 5.35 3.67
CA LYS A 79 -19.77 5.41 3.23
C LYS A 79 -19.82 5.69 1.73
N SER A 80 -20.37 4.75 0.97
CA SER A 80 -20.42 4.87 -0.49
C SER A 80 -21.61 5.72 -0.96
N SER A 81 -21.34 6.90 -1.51
CA SER A 81 -22.28 7.70 -2.30
C SER A 81 -22.63 7.05 -3.65
N LYS A 82 -23.74 7.44 -4.30
CA LYS A 82 -24.11 6.91 -5.64
C LYS A 82 -22.98 7.05 -6.68
N ALA A 83 -22.24 8.17 -6.64
CA ALA A 83 -21.12 8.41 -7.55
C ALA A 83 -19.91 7.50 -7.27
N SER A 84 -19.68 7.13 -6.01
CA SER A 84 -18.63 6.18 -5.64
C SER A 84 -19.03 4.73 -5.90
N GLN A 85 -20.32 4.40 -5.79
CA GLN A 85 -20.84 3.05 -6.13
C GLN A 85 -20.56 2.65 -7.58
N ALA A 86 -20.50 3.61 -8.50
CA ALA A 86 -20.11 3.37 -9.89
C ALA A 86 -18.69 2.78 -10.01
N PHE A 87 -17.78 3.13 -9.10
CA PHE A 87 -16.40 2.65 -9.08
C PHE A 87 -16.15 1.49 -8.09
N ILE A 88 -17.14 1.16 -7.26
CA ILE A 88 -17.02 0.15 -6.19
C ILE A 88 -17.80 -1.12 -6.54
N SER A 89 -19.08 -1.00 -6.87
CA SER A 89 -20.01 -2.13 -7.04
C SER A 89 -20.43 -2.32 -8.50
N THR A 90 -20.94 -1.27 -9.15
CA THR A 90 -21.49 -1.38 -10.50
C THR A 90 -20.40 -1.56 -11.57
N GLY A 91 -19.25 -0.93 -11.35
CA GLY A 91 -18.15 -0.83 -12.31
C GLY A 91 -18.38 0.25 -13.36
N PHE A 92 -17.31 0.92 -13.75
CA PHE A 92 -17.34 2.00 -14.73
C PHE A 92 -17.04 1.46 -16.13
N SER A 93 -17.91 1.73 -17.09
CA SER A 93 -17.76 1.30 -18.50
C SER A 93 -17.95 2.43 -19.51
N ASN A 94 -18.14 3.68 -19.07
CA ASN A 94 -18.33 4.81 -19.98
C ASN A 94 -16.98 5.37 -20.47
N TRP A 95 -16.41 4.71 -21.48
CA TRP A 95 -15.09 5.05 -22.02
C TRP A 95 -14.98 6.46 -22.63
N ASN A 96 -16.10 7.07 -23.04
CA ASN A 96 -16.11 8.42 -23.62
C ASN A 96 -15.71 9.50 -22.59
N ASP A 97 -16.19 9.35 -21.36
CA ASP A 97 -15.96 10.32 -20.29
C ASP A 97 -14.92 9.84 -19.27
N ALA A 98 -14.26 8.71 -19.55
CA ALA A 98 -13.34 8.03 -18.64
C ALA A 98 -12.32 8.99 -18.01
N HIS A 99 -11.59 9.75 -18.82
CA HIS A 99 -10.56 10.66 -18.31
C HIS A 99 -11.12 11.71 -17.33
N ARG A 100 -12.30 12.28 -17.63
CA ARG A 100 -12.98 13.26 -16.78
C ARG A 100 -13.50 12.61 -15.49
N CYS A 101 -14.13 11.45 -15.60
CA CYS A 101 -14.71 10.73 -14.48
C CYS A 101 -13.63 10.18 -13.54
N PHE A 102 -12.53 9.65 -14.07
CA PHE A 102 -11.39 9.18 -13.29
C PHE A 102 -10.73 10.32 -12.52
N GLY A 103 -10.46 11.45 -13.18
CA GLY A 103 -9.90 12.63 -12.49
C GLY A 103 -10.82 13.18 -11.40
N LYS A 104 -12.14 13.22 -11.64
CA LYS A 104 -13.11 13.60 -10.61
C LYS A 104 -13.19 12.60 -9.46
N HIS A 105 -13.08 11.30 -9.74
CA HIS A 105 -13.11 10.26 -8.72
C HIS A 105 -11.88 10.30 -7.82
N GLU A 106 -10.69 10.48 -8.39
CA GLU A 106 -9.44 10.60 -7.66
C GLU A 106 -9.45 11.77 -6.65
N GLN A 107 -10.08 12.87 -7.03
CA GLN A 107 -10.26 14.05 -6.15
C GLN A 107 -11.49 13.94 -5.23
N SER A 108 -12.28 12.87 -5.33
CA SER A 108 -13.49 12.74 -4.52
C SER A 108 -13.16 12.40 -3.08
N GLU A 109 -13.95 12.95 -2.14
CA GLU A 109 -13.81 12.69 -0.70
C GLU A 109 -13.80 11.19 -0.39
N CYS A 110 -14.64 10.41 -1.07
CA CYS A 110 -14.70 8.96 -0.91
C CYS A 110 -13.36 8.27 -1.21
N HIS A 111 -12.64 8.72 -2.25
CA HIS A 111 -11.36 8.14 -2.62
C HIS A 111 -10.27 8.52 -1.61
N LEU A 112 -10.21 9.80 -1.25
CA LEU A 112 -9.25 10.31 -0.26
C LEU A 112 -9.46 9.66 1.11
N GLU A 113 -10.71 9.53 1.56
CA GLU A 113 -11.08 8.86 2.80
C GLU A 113 -10.70 7.37 2.77
N ALA A 114 -10.93 6.69 1.63
CA ALA A 114 -10.53 5.30 1.45
C ALA A 114 -9.01 5.12 1.58
N LEU A 115 -8.22 5.98 0.93
CA LEU A 115 -6.77 5.95 1.02
C LEU A 115 -6.28 6.21 2.45
N GLN A 116 -6.83 7.22 3.12
CA GLN A 116 -6.46 7.53 4.51
C GLN A 116 -6.74 6.35 5.45
N LYS A 117 -7.96 5.79 5.40
CA LYS A 117 -8.35 4.68 6.27
C LYS A 117 -7.56 3.41 5.98
N LEU A 118 -7.30 3.11 4.70
CA LEU A 118 -6.46 1.97 4.34
C LEU A 118 -4.99 2.14 4.73
N ASN A 119 -4.47 3.37 4.73
CA ASN A 119 -3.12 3.64 5.21
C ASN A 119 -3.04 3.47 6.73
N VAL A 120 -4.04 3.97 7.47
CA VAL A 120 -4.14 3.76 8.91
C VAL A 120 -4.22 2.26 9.22
N ASP A 121 -5.07 1.50 8.53
CA ASP A 121 -5.20 0.04 8.67
C ASP A 121 -3.92 -0.74 8.33
N LYS A 122 -3.07 -0.21 7.43
CA LYS A 122 -1.77 -0.82 7.13
C LYS A 122 -0.73 -0.48 8.18
N SER A 123 -0.82 0.72 8.75
CA SER A 123 0.07 1.21 9.81
C SER A 123 -0.36 0.76 11.21
N SER A 124 -1.58 0.25 11.37
CA SER A 124 -2.10 -0.36 12.60
C SER A 124 -1.52 -1.76 12.83
N THR A 125 -0.22 -1.94 12.58
CA THR A 125 0.56 -2.63 13.59
C THR A 125 0.23 -1.94 14.90
N ASP A 126 -0.45 -2.67 15.78
CA ASP A 126 -0.68 -2.30 17.17
C ASP A 126 0.49 -1.47 17.70
N ILE A 127 0.21 -0.33 18.34
CA ILE A 127 1.26 0.53 18.90
C ILE A 127 2.21 -0.32 19.77
N GLY A 128 1.67 -1.35 20.43
CA GLY A 128 2.43 -2.37 21.13
C GLY A 128 3.43 -3.12 20.24
N LEU A 129 3.03 -3.63 19.08
CA LEU A 129 3.92 -4.31 18.12
C LEU A 129 5.00 -3.37 17.55
N ALA A 130 4.66 -2.11 17.27
CA ALA A 130 5.64 -1.12 16.83
C ALA A 130 6.70 -0.85 17.91
N MET A 131 6.27 -0.72 19.18
CA MET A 131 7.17 -0.59 20.32
C MET A 131 8.03 -1.84 20.53
N VAL A 132 7.47 -3.05 20.40
CA VAL A 132 8.22 -4.32 20.51
C VAL A 132 9.33 -4.39 19.46
N LYS A 133 9.04 -4.00 18.21
CA LYS A 133 10.04 -3.95 17.15
C LYS A 133 11.17 -2.96 17.50
N GLN A 134 10.82 -1.74 17.93
CA GLN A 134 11.80 -0.73 18.32
C GLN A 134 12.67 -1.18 19.50
N ILE A 135 12.08 -1.85 20.50
CA ILE A 135 12.84 -2.46 21.61
C ILE A 135 13.79 -3.54 21.09
N GLY A 136 13.37 -4.34 20.12
CA GLY A 136 14.21 -5.32 19.44
C GLY A 136 15.44 -4.68 18.77
N ASP A 137 15.21 -3.64 17.97
CA ASP A 137 16.28 -2.92 17.25
C ASP A 137 17.29 -2.27 18.22
N VAL A 138 16.80 -1.67 19.32
CA VAL A 138 17.66 -1.10 20.37
C VAL A 138 18.48 -2.19 21.07
N ARG A 139 17.87 -3.34 21.36
CA ARG A 139 18.56 -4.48 21.98
C ARG A 139 19.68 -5.01 21.08
N GLU A 140 19.41 -5.13 19.78
CA GLU A 140 20.40 -5.61 18.82
C GLU A 140 21.56 -4.63 18.66
N ASN A 141 21.26 -3.34 18.55
CA ASN A 141 22.29 -2.29 18.51
C ASN A 141 23.18 -2.31 19.77
N ASN A 142 22.58 -2.42 20.96
CA ASN A 142 23.31 -2.50 22.21
C ASN A 142 24.21 -3.74 22.28
N ARG A 143 23.73 -4.90 21.79
CA ARG A 143 24.55 -6.12 21.69
C ARG A 143 25.73 -5.92 20.75
N SER A 144 25.51 -5.32 19.59
CA SER A 144 26.57 -5.03 18.62
C SER A 144 27.66 -4.13 19.24
N CYS A 145 27.27 -3.01 19.85
CA CYS A 145 28.21 -2.11 20.54
C CYS A 145 28.98 -2.82 21.66
N LEU A 146 28.30 -3.63 22.48
CA LEU A 146 28.94 -4.37 23.57
C LEU A 146 29.98 -5.36 23.03
N MET A 147 29.65 -6.09 21.96
CA MET A 147 30.58 -7.01 21.33
C MET A 147 31.80 -6.28 20.77
N THR A 148 31.63 -5.11 20.15
CA THR A 148 32.75 -4.27 19.71
C THR A 148 33.66 -3.87 20.87
N ILE A 149 33.08 -3.41 21.99
CA ILE A 149 33.86 -3.05 23.19
C ILE A 149 34.63 -4.26 23.70
N LEU A 150 33.99 -5.42 23.83
CA LEU A 150 34.64 -6.65 24.30
C LEU A 150 35.75 -7.11 23.37
N SER A 151 35.56 -7.02 22.05
CA SER A 151 36.60 -7.32 21.07
C SER A 151 37.81 -6.39 21.21
N ASN A 152 37.57 -5.09 21.41
CA ASN A 152 38.64 -4.13 21.65
C ASN A 152 39.38 -4.43 22.96
N LEU A 153 38.66 -4.74 24.04
CA LEU A 153 39.26 -5.13 25.32
C LEU A 153 40.12 -6.39 25.18
N GLN A 154 39.62 -7.41 24.47
CA GLN A 154 40.36 -8.65 24.23
C GLN A 154 41.63 -8.38 23.43
N PHE A 155 41.57 -7.52 22.42
CA PHE A 155 42.72 -7.12 21.61
C PHE A 155 43.77 -6.38 22.45
N LEU A 156 43.38 -5.36 23.22
CA LEU A 156 44.28 -4.60 24.09
C LEU A 156 44.93 -5.49 25.14
N SER A 157 44.15 -6.38 25.77
CA SER A 157 44.66 -7.32 26.78
C SER A 157 45.71 -8.28 26.20
N ARG A 158 45.50 -8.77 24.97
CA ARG A 158 46.48 -9.65 24.30
C ARG A 158 47.76 -8.93 23.91
N GLN A 159 47.69 -7.64 23.60
CA GLN A 159 48.85 -6.85 23.20
C GLN A 159 49.57 -6.16 24.37
N GLY A 160 49.03 -6.25 25.60
CA GLY A 160 49.58 -5.52 26.75
C GLY A 160 49.48 -4.00 26.61
N LEU A 161 48.55 -3.51 25.78
CA LEU A 161 48.36 -2.08 25.52
C LEU A 161 47.53 -1.45 26.64
N PRO A 162 47.86 -0.22 27.07
CA PRO A 162 47.10 0.48 28.11
C PRO A 162 45.68 0.81 27.64
N PHE A 163 44.70 0.63 28.53
CA PHE A 163 43.26 0.84 28.26
C PHE A 163 42.86 2.32 28.08
N ARG A 164 43.74 3.25 28.47
CA ARG A 164 43.58 4.70 28.28
C ARG A 164 44.88 5.26 27.73
N GLY A 165 44.79 6.22 26.81
CA GLY A 165 45.95 6.97 26.34
C GLY A 165 46.63 7.67 27.52
N SER A 166 47.96 7.69 27.51
CA SER A 166 48.75 8.58 28.35
C SER A 166 48.32 10.01 28.01
N SER A 167 47.51 10.65 28.86
CA SER A 167 47.50 12.11 28.86
C SER A 167 48.82 12.49 29.50
N ASP A 168 49.78 12.85 28.66
CA ASP A 168 50.91 13.64 29.11
C ASP A 168 50.33 15.00 29.54
N ASP A 169 49.80 15.05 30.76
CA ASP A 169 49.65 16.31 31.49
C ASP A 169 51.08 16.78 31.73
N SER A 170 51.58 17.54 30.76
CA SER A 170 52.71 18.42 30.94
C SER A 170 52.29 19.53 31.92
N ASP A 171 52.16 19.16 33.20
CA ASP A 171 52.22 20.08 34.33
C ASP A 171 53.64 20.66 34.34
N SER A 172 53.82 21.68 33.52
CA SER A 172 54.97 22.57 33.51
C SER A 172 54.85 23.49 34.71
N ILE A 173 55.05 22.96 35.92
CA ILE A 173 55.26 23.77 37.12
C ILE A 173 56.42 23.18 37.93
N LEU A 174 57.43 24.04 38.13
CA LEU A 174 58.62 23.96 38.99
C LEU A 174 59.92 23.42 38.38
N SER A 175 60.70 24.35 37.80
CA SER A 175 62.11 24.51 38.19
C SER A 175 62.65 25.90 37.82
N ASN A 176 62.98 26.67 38.87
CA ASN A 176 63.91 27.81 39.01
C ASN A 176 64.30 28.67 37.80
#